data_AF-A0A842R762-F1
#
_entry.id   AF-A0A842R762-F1
#
_cell.length_a   1.000
_cell.length_b   1.000
_cell.length_c   1.000
_cell.angle_alpha   90.00
_cell.angle_beta   90.00
_cell.angle_gamma   90.00
#
_symmetry.space_group_name_H-M   'P 1'
#
loop_
_entity.id
_entity.type
_entity.pdbx_description
1 polymer ?
#
loop_
_entity_poly.entity_id
_entity_poly.type
_entity_poly.pdbx_seq_one_letter_code
_entity_poly.pdbx_strand_id
1 'polypeptide(L)'
;MSVDYGSIIAALQQFNPSIAGVCVTSMMGKILYVSQGWQPDPSEIQRAVSAWTGGSAIAVTISGVKFSVLQSSPERFISTNIKKQGHLVGAKTPSGECVLGFVLPDGAYDGAYMDLARAAGEMRQGGSAQNLTMTQKTSDTVYQKTDVSGARLQANPTPTGGGAAGPDAQDVQQLLEWINKTDGLVAYIQYCLQNNDANRIGAFARFYRSLRQALG
;
A
#
# COMPACT_ATOMS: atom_id res chain seq x y z
N MET A 1 15.96 -22.23 -6.04
CA MET A 1 16.80 -21.05 -5.74
C MET A 1 16.23 -20.39 -4.50
N SER A 2 17.06 -20.04 -3.52
CA SER A 2 16.62 -19.37 -2.29
C SER A 2 16.30 -17.90 -2.57
N VAL A 3 15.31 -17.34 -1.86
CA VAL A 3 14.98 -15.91 -1.93
C VAL A 3 16.09 -15.10 -1.23
N ASP A 4 16.54 -14.03 -1.86
CA ASP A 4 17.52 -13.11 -1.27
C ASP A 4 16.83 -12.03 -0.43
N TYR A 5 16.40 -12.43 0.78
CA TYR A 5 15.78 -11.50 1.73
C TYR A 5 16.73 -10.36 2.14
N GLY A 6 18.02 -10.65 2.20
CA GLY A 6 19.04 -9.70 2.70
C GLY A 6 19.13 -8.46 1.84
N SER A 7 19.32 -8.63 0.53
CA SER A 7 19.45 -7.50 -0.40
C SER A 7 18.15 -6.70 -0.54
N ILE A 8 16.99 -7.38 -0.54
CA ILE A 8 15.67 -6.74 -0.62
C ILE A 8 15.42 -5.85 0.60
N ILE A 9 15.71 -6.36 1.79
CA ILE A 9 15.50 -5.63 3.04
C ILE A 9 16.51 -4.50 3.20
N ALA A 10 17.77 -4.71 2.83
CA ALA A 10 18.77 -3.64 2.82
C ALA A 10 18.35 -2.48 1.90
N ALA A 11 17.84 -2.78 0.70
CA ALA A 11 17.31 -1.77 -0.21
C ALA A 11 16.08 -1.05 0.35
N LEU A 12 15.17 -1.78 1.02
CA LEU A 12 14.02 -1.19 1.70
C LEU A 12 14.44 -0.22 2.80
N GLN A 13 15.39 -0.61 3.66
CA GLN A 13 15.86 0.23 4.77
C GLN A 13 16.67 1.44 4.27
N GLN A 14 17.38 1.29 3.14
CA GLN A 14 18.04 2.42 2.47
C GLN A 14 17.03 3.39 1.87
N PHE A 15 15.96 2.88 1.25
CA PHE A 15 14.90 3.70 0.66
C PHE A 15 14.07 4.41 1.73
N ASN A 16 13.73 3.70 2.81
CA ASN A 16 12.93 4.22 3.91
C ASN A 16 13.65 3.99 5.26
N PRO A 17 14.48 4.96 5.70
CA PRO A 17 15.21 4.88 6.97
C PRO A 17 14.32 4.86 8.21
N SER A 18 13.01 5.15 8.08
CA SER A 18 12.09 5.06 9.22
C SER A 18 11.78 3.61 9.62
N ILE A 19 12.06 2.64 8.75
CA ILE A 19 11.92 1.20 9.02
C ILE A 19 13.22 0.69 9.67
N ALA A 20 13.26 0.72 10.99
CA ALA A 20 14.44 0.37 11.77
C ALA A 20 14.71 -1.14 11.84
N GLY A 21 13.68 -1.98 11.71
CA GLY A 21 13.83 -3.43 11.73
C GLY A 21 12.85 -4.13 10.82
N VAL A 22 13.24 -5.23 10.20
CA VAL A 22 12.37 -6.08 9.38
C VAL A 22 12.62 -7.55 9.70
N CYS A 23 11.57 -8.34 9.79
CA CYS A 23 11.66 -9.79 9.90
C CYS A 23 10.70 -10.46 8.92
N VAL A 24 11.16 -11.54 8.31
CA VAL A 24 10.38 -12.40 7.43
C VAL A 24 10.09 -13.68 8.16
N THR A 25 8.83 -14.12 8.12
CA THR A 25 8.37 -15.32 8.80
C THR A 25 7.55 -16.19 7.87
N SER A 26 7.50 -17.48 8.14
CA SER A 26 6.49 -18.35 7.55
C SER A 26 5.08 -17.99 8.06
N MET A 27 4.04 -18.53 7.43
CA MET A 27 2.66 -18.40 7.92
C MET A 27 2.46 -18.93 9.35
N MET A 28 3.34 -19.83 9.80
CA MET A 28 3.33 -20.40 11.16
C MET A 28 4.11 -19.54 12.17
N GLY A 29 4.66 -18.40 11.75
CA GLY A 29 5.43 -17.50 12.60
C GLY A 29 6.88 -17.94 12.84
N LYS A 30 7.40 -18.93 12.09
CA LYS A 30 8.82 -19.29 12.13
C LYS A 30 9.61 -18.21 11.41
N ILE A 31 10.58 -17.61 12.09
CA ILE A 31 11.48 -16.61 11.51
C ILE A 31 12.37 -17.26 10.43
N LEU A 32 12.35 -16.69 9.23
CA LEU A 32 13.18 -17.05 8.09
C LEU A 32 14.36 -16.10 7.94
N TYR A 33 14.14 -14.82 8.21
CA TYR A 33 15.16 -13.77 8.13
C TYR A 33 14.85 -12.63 9.10
N VAL A 34 15.89 -11.97 9.60
CA VAL A 34 15.79 -10.75 10.42
C VAL A 34 16.88 -9.77 9.96
N SER A 35 16.52 -8.50 9.84
CA SER A 35 17.44 -7.41 9.52
C SER A 35 18.50 -7.23 10.60
N GLN A 36 19.70 -6.82 10.22
CA GLN A 36 20.75 -6.49 11.18
C GLN A 36 20.30 -5.36 12.13
N GLY A 37 20.59 -5.51 13.43
CA GLY A 37 20.25 -4.51 14.45
C GLY A 37 18.89 -4.70 15.12
N TRP A 38 18.04 -5.60 14.61
CA TRP A 38 16.81 -6.01 15.29
C TRP A 38 16.89 -7.46 15.75
N GLN A 39 16.53 -7.73 17.00
CA GLN A 39 16.51 -9.08 17.57
C GLN A 39 15.22 -9.28 18.36
N PRO A 40 14.07 -9.44 17.69
CA PRO A 40 12.82 -9.69 18.37
C PRO A 40 12.78 -11.11 18.94
N ASP A 41 12.05 -11.31 20.04
CA ASP A 41 11.82 -12.65 20.60
C ASP A 41 11.01 -13.48 19.59
N PRO A 42 11.51 -14.67 19.17
CA PRO A 42 10.80 -15.52 18.21
C PRO A 42 9.39 -15.91 18.65
N SER A 43 9.15 -16.09 19.95
CA SER A 43 7.83 -16.44 20.50
C SER A 43 6.84 -15.27 20.40
N GLU A 44 7.31 -14.04 20.56
CA GLU A 44 6.50 -12.84 20.39
C GLU A 44 6.12 -12.63 18.93
N ILE A 45 7.09 -12.80 18.02
CA ILE A 45 6.85 -12.75 16.57
C ILE A 45 5.85 -13.82 16.16
N GLN A 46 6.02 -15.06 16.65
CA GLN A 46 5.10 -16.14 16.34
C GLN A 46 3.67 -15.82 16.80
N ARG A 47 3.51 -15.30 18.02
CA ARG A 47 2.19 -14.86 18.53
C ARG A 47 1.60 -13.73 17.69
N ALA A 48 2.41 -12.74 17.33
CA ALA A 48 1.98 -11.60 16.52
C ALA A 48 1.50 -12.04 15.13
N VAL A 49 2.29 -12.87 14.44
CA VAL A 49 1.95 -13.41 13.12
C VAL A 49 0.70 -14.29 13.21
N SER A 50 0.60 -15.16 14.22
CA SER A 50 -0.57 -16.04 14.40
C SER A 50 -1.85 -15.23 14.66
N ALA A 51 -1.76 -14.17 15.48
CA ALA A 51 -2.89 -13.30 15.73
C ALA A 51 -3.32 -12.52 14.48
N TRP A 52 -2.34 -12.06 13.69
CA TRP A 52 -2.58 -11.38 12.42
C TRP A 52 -3.24 -12.32 11.41
N THR A 53 -2.63 -13.48 11.12
CA THR A 53 -3.14 -14.43 10.13
C THR A 53 -4.47 -15.07 10.55
N GLY A 54 -4.70 -15.21 11.86
CA GLY A 54 -5.97 -15.67 12.43
C GLY A 54 -7.07 -14.59 12.48
N GLY A 55 -6.78 -13.34 12.15
CA GLY A 55 -7.76 -12.25 12.14
C GLY A 55 -8.27 -11.82 13.54
N SER A 56 -7.58 -12.22 14.61
CA SER A 56 -7.98 -11.98 16.00
C SER A 56 -7.09 -10.96 16.72
N ALA A 57 -6.12 -10.37 16.02
CA ALA A 57 -5.19 -9.42 16.61
C ALA A 57 -5.87 -8.10 16.99
N ILE A 58 -6.07 -7.89 18.30
CA ILE A 58 -6.48 -6.59 18.88
C ILE A 58 -5.24 -5.81 19.36
N ALA A 59 -4.24 -6.53 19.84
CA ALA A 59 -2.92 -5.99 20.20
C ALA A 59 -1.86 -7.08 20.06
N VAL A 60 -0.62 -6.66 19.84
CA VAL A 60 0.56 -7.53 19.82
C VAL A 60 1.64 -6.96 20.74
N THR A 61 2.48 -7.82 21.28
CA THR A 61 3.61 -7.40 22.13
C THR A 61 4.89 -7.89 21.50
N ILE A 62 5.82 -6.98 21.22
CA ILE A 62 7.16 -7.27 20.70
C ILE A 62 8.17 -6.50 21.58
N SER A 63 9.20 -7.19 22.05
CA SER A 63 10.23 -6.70 22.97
C SER A 63 9.64 -6.02 24.22
N GLY A 64 8.57 -6.59 24.77
CA GLY A 64 7.84 -6.02 25.92
C GLY A 64 7.04 -4.74 25.62
N VAL A 65 7.03 -4.27 24.38
CA VAL A 65 6.25 -3.11 23.93
C VAL A 65 4.92 -3.59 23.34
N LYS A 66 3.81 -3.10 23.91
CA LYS A 66 2.46 -3.39 23.41
C LYS A 66 2.07 -2.45 22.28
N PHE A 67 1.69 -3.00 21.14
CA PHE A 67 1.16 -2.28 19.98
C PHE A 67 -0.31 -2.62 19.80
N SER A 68 -1.16 -1.60 19.74
CA SER A 68 -2.59 -1.74 19.46
C SER A 68 -2.79 -1.84 17.95
N VAL A 69 -3.54 -2.84 17.51
CA VAL A 69 -3.80 -3.06 16.08
C VAL A 69 -4.79 -2.02 15.59
N LEU A 70 -4.42 -1.30 14.53
CA LEU A 70 -5.26 -0.33 13.84
C LEU A 70 -5.97 -0.98 12.65
N GLN A 71 -5.24 -1.83 11.92
CA GLN A 71 -5.75 -2.55 10.77
C GLN A 71 -5.16 -3.96 10.74
N SER A 72 -6.02 -4.96 10.52
CA SER A 72 -5.62 -6.34 10.34
C SER A 72 -6.51 -6.98 9.29
N SER A 73 -5.96 -7.16 8.10
CA SER A 73 -6.53 -7.96 7.01
C SER A 73 -5.56 -9.08 6.67
N PRO A 74 -5.96 -10.08 5.86
CA PRO A 74 -5.05 -11.14 5.45
C PRO A 74 -3.75 -10.61 4.82
N GLU A 75 -3.79 -9.47 4.12
CA GLU A 75 -2.64 -8.92 3.39
C GLU A 75 -1.91 -7.80 4.15
N ARG A 76 -2.61 -7.12 5.07
CA ARG A 76 -2.14 -5.89 5.73
C ARG A 76 -2.24 -6.01 7.24
N PHE A 77 -1.14 -5.65 7.92
CA PHE A 77 -1.11 -5.49 9.35
C PHE A 77 -0.55 -4.11 9.71
N ILE A 78 -1.26 -3.36 10.53
CA ILE A 78 -0.77 -2.08 11.07
C ILE A 78 -1.14 -2.02 12.54
N SER A 79 -0.15 -1.76 13.38
CA SER A 79 -0.34 -1.52 14.80
C SER A 79 0.55 -0.37 15.28
N THR A 80 0.08 0.33 16.31
CA THR A 80 0.76 1.49 16.87
C THR A 80 0.91 1.36 18.37
N ASN A 81 2.03 1.81 18.91
CA ASN A 81 2.20 1.91 20.35
C ASN A 81 1.65 3.25 20.86
N ILE A 82 0.72 3.19 21.82
CA ILE A 82 0.08 4.38 22.40
C ILE A 82 1.04 5.28 23.20
N LYS A 83 2.20 4.74 23.60
CA LYS A 83 3.27 5.47 24.31
C LYS A 83 4.31 6.06 23.35
N LYS A 84 4.01 6.12 22.04
CA LYS A 84 4.89 6.65 20.99
C LYS A 84 6.26 5.93 20.93
N GLN A 85 6.25 4.60 21.09
CA GLN A 85 7.46 3.77 20.95
C GLN A 85 7.63 3.18 19.54
N GLY A 86 6.82 3.64 18.58
CA GLY A 86 6.89 3.21 17.18
C GLY A 86 5.62 2.51 16.71
N HIS A 87 5.74 1.91 15.53
CA HIS A 87 4.68 1.19 14.84
C HIS A 87 5.19 -0.16 14.35
N LEU A 88 4.28 -1.12 14.20
CA LEU A 88 4.55 -2.34 13.45
C LEU A 88 3.66 -2.34 12.22
N VAL A 89 4.28 -2.55 11.07
CA VAL A 89 3.60 -2.73 9.79
C VAL A 89 3.90 -4.12 9.27
N GLY A 90 2.97 -4.72 8.55
CA GLY A 90 3.13 -6.05 8.00
C GLY A 90 2.46 -6.19 6.64
N ALA A 91 3.13 -6.94 5.77
CA ALA A 91 2.67 -7.28 4.42
C ALA A 91 2.95 -8.76 4.13
N LYS A 92 2.07 -9.41 3.37
CA LYS A 92 2.33 -10.76 2.88
C LYS A 92 3.10 -10.73 1.57
N THR A 93 3.96 -11.73 1.41
CA THR A 93 4.62 -12.01 0.13
C THR A 93 3.67 -12.79 -0.78
N PRO A 94 3.87 -12.76 -2.11
CA PRO A 94 3.13 -13.62 -3.04
C PRO A 94 3.27 -15.12 -2.74
N SER A 95 4.36 -15.50 -2.04
CA SER A 95 4.65 -16.88 -1.64
C SER A 95 3.92 -17.30 -0.35
N GLY A 96 3.18 -16.39 0.30
CA GLY A 96 2.43 -16.62 1.53
C GLY A 96 3.21 -16.31 2.83
N GLU A 97 4.49 -15.96 2.73
CA GLU A 97 5.30 -15.55 3.89
C GLU A 97 4.84 -14.18 4.42
N CYS A 98 5.02 -13.95 5.71
CA CYS A 98 4.65 -12.70 6.37
C CYS A 98 5.91 -11.86 6.61
N VAL A 99 5.88 -10.61 6.19
CA VAL A 99 6.95 -9.64 6.44
C VAL A 99 6.44 -8.66 7.49
N LEU A 100 7.17 -8.47 8.57
CA LEU A 100 6.89 -7.47 9.60
C LEU A 100 8.03 -6.45 9.63
N GLY A 101 7.67 -5.17 9.65
CA GLY A 101 8.58 -4.04 9.79
C GLY A 101 8.28 -3.28 11.08
N PHE A 102 9.33 -2.99 11.85
CA PHE A 102 9.32 -2.04 12.95
C PHE A 102 9.66 -0.65 12.43
N VAL A 103 8.74 0.29 12.63
CA VAL A 103 8.85 1.69 12.19
C VAL A 103 9.06 2.56 13.42
N LEU A 104 10.00 3.51 13.31
CA LEU A 104 10.28 4.48 14.35
C LEU A 104 9.05 5.35 14.70
N PRO A 105 8.98 5.91 15.92
CA PRO A 105 7.85 6.75 16.38
C PRO A 105 7.51 7.93 15.48
N ASP A 106 8.51 8.50 14.82
CA ASP A 106 8.36 9.67 13.95
C ASP A 106 8.06 9.27 12.49
N GLY A 107 8.04 7.97 12.19
CA GLY A 107 7.81 7.44 10.86
C GLY A 107 6.32 7.35 10.50
N ALA A 108 5.99 7.69 9.25
CA ALA A 108 4.64 7.52 8.74
C ALA A 108 4.35 6.03 8.45
N TYR A 109 3.58 5.38 9.32
CA TYR A 109 3.25 3.95 9.18
C TYR A 109 2.51 3.61 7.88
N ASP A 110 1.71 4.53 7.32
CA ASP A 110 1.03 4.30 6.04
C ASP A 110 2.01 4.24 4.86
N GLY A 111 3.00 5.14 4.83
CA GLY A 111 4.07 5.13 3.83
C GLY A 111 4.99 3.93 3.99
N ALA A 112 5.39 3.64 5.23
CA ALA A 112 6.21 2.47 5.55
C ALA A 112 5.55 1.15 5.15
N TYR A 113 4.22 1.04 5.29
CA TYR A 113 3.48 -0.13 4.80
C TYR A 113 3.58 -0.26 3.26
N MET A 114 3.42 0.84 2.51
CA MET A 114 3.49 0.78 1.04
C MET A 114 4.87 0.32 0.55
N ASP A 115 5.93 0.82 1.19
CA ASP A 115 7.30 0.42 0.87
C ASP A 115 7.57 -1.02 1.29
N LEU A 116 7.10 -1.43 2.48
CA LEU A 116 7.21 -2.81 2.94
C LEU A 116 6.46 -3.78 2.02
N ALA A 117 5.25 -3.43 1.58
CA ALA A 117 4.44 -4.24 0.67
C ALA A 117 5.10 -4.37 -0.71
N ARG A 118 5.72 -3.29 -1.22
CA ARG A 118 6.52 -3.35 -2.44
C ARG A 118 7.70 -4.31 -2.27
N ALA A 119 8.44 -4.21 -1.16
CA ALA A 119 9.54 -5.13 -0.87
C ALA A 119 9.08 -6.58 -0.72
N ALA A 120 7.95 -6.83 -0.03
CA ALA A 120 7.35 -8.15 0.08
C ALA A 120 6.92 -8.73 -1.28
N GLY A 121 6.47 -7.89 -2.21
CA GLY A 121 6.16 -8.28 -3.59
C GLY A 121 7.39 -8.81 -4.36
N GLU A 122 8.58 -8.32 -4.05
CA GLU A 122 9.84 -8.78 -4.64
C GLU A 122 10.39 -10.05 -3.95
N MET A 123 9.84 -10.47 -2.80
CA MET A 123 10.24 -11.69 -2.09
C MET A 123 9.60 -12.94 -2.72
N ARG A 124 9.92 -13.19 -3.98
CA ARG A 124 9.52 -14.37 -4.76
C ARG A 124 10.74 -15.09 -5.32
N GLN A 125 10.58 -16.34 -5.74
CA GLN A 125 11.66 -17.06 -6.42
C GLN A 125 12.08 -16.28 -7.69
N GLY A 126 13.34 -15.84 -7.73
CA GLY A 126 13.87 -15.01 -8.81
C GLY A 126 13.61 -13.50 -8.69
N GLY A 127 12.99 -13.04 -7.59
CA GLY A 127 12.88 -11.62 -7.29
C GLY A 127 14.21 -11.00 -6.87
N SER A 128 14.38 -9.69 -7.10
CA SER A 128 15.61 -8.96 -6.81
C SER A 128 15.34 -7.55 -6.29
N ALA A 129 16.29 -7.00 -5.54
CA ALA A 129 16.21 -5.64 -5.02
C ALA A 129 16.26 -4.53 -6.10
N GLN A 130 16.53 -4.88 -7.36
CA GLN A 130 16.70 -3.92 -8.46
C GLN A 130 15.39 -3.14 -8.72
N ASN A 131 14.23 -3.79 -8.55
CA ASN A 131 12.92 -3.16 -8.73
C ASN A 131 12.56 -2.17 -7.62
N LEU A 132 13.18 -2.28 -6.43
CA LEU A 132 12.98 -1.32 -5.34
C LEU A 132 13.69 0.02 -5.60
N THR A 133 14.78 -0.01 -6.36
CA THR A 133 15.66 1.15 -6.56
C THR A 133 15.15 2.08 -7.69
N MET A 134 14.40 1.55 -8.67
CA MET A 134 13.88 2.34 -9.80
C MET A 134 12.76 3.35 -9.46
N THR A 135 12.24 3.33 -8.23
CA THR A 135 11.25 4.33 -7.77
C THR A 135 11.90 5.46 -6.96
N GLN A 136 13.22 5.66 -7.06
CA GLN A 136 13.88 6.88 -6.56
C GLN A 136 13.78 8.01 -7.60
N LYS A 137 12.57 8.32 -8.07
CA LYS A 137 12.32 9.53 -8.86
C LYS A 137 12.01 10.67 -7.88
N THR A 138 13.07 11.35 -7.44
CA THR A 138 13.05 12.68 -6.80
C THR A 138 11.99 12.87 -5.72
N SER A 139 12.34 12.47 -4.49
CA SER A 139 11.71 12.98 -3.27
C SER A 139 12.08 14.45 -3.06
N ASP A 140 11.52 15.34 -3.88
CA ASP A 140 11.42 16.79 -3.59
C ASP A 140 9.95 17.21 -3.39
N THR A 141 9.02 16.25 -3.29
CA THR A 141 7.66 16.53 -2.84
C THR A 141 7.64 16.52 -1.33
N VAL A 142 8.07 17.66 -0.78
CA VAL A 142 7.66 18.17 0.52
C VAL A 142 6.22 17.73 0.80
N TYR A 143 5.97 17.17 1.98
CA TYR A 143 4.62 17.12 2.56
C TYR A 143 4.15 18.55 2.82
N GLN A 144 3.88 19.32 1.76
CA GLN A 144 3.06 20.50 1.85
C GLN A 144 1.64 19.98 1.94
N LYS A 145 1.10 20.12 3.14
CA LYS A 145 -0.33 20.29 3.34
C LYS A 145 -0.78 21.41 2.39
N THR A 146 -1.31 21.04 1.23
CA THR A 146 -1.88 22.02 0.29
C THR A 146 -3.08 22.64 0.97
N ASP A 147 -2.91 23.82 1.53
CA ASP A 147 -4.01 24.72 1.80
C ASP A 147 -4.68 25.01 0.45
N VAL A 148 -5.88 24.49 0.25
CA VAL A 148 -6.66 24.62 -1.00
C VAL A 148 -7.35 25.99 -1.07
N SER A 149 -6.65 27.03 -0.61
CA SER A 149 -7.14 28.39 -0.51
C SER A 149 -6.22 29.31 -1.33
N GLY A 150 -6.21 29.16 -2.66
CA GLY A 150 -5.60 30.20 -3.51
C GLY A 150 -5.02 29.82 -4.87
N ALA A 151 -4.91 28.55 -5.27
CA ALA A 151 -4.28 28.20 -6.53
C ALA A 151 -5.23 28.36 -7.73
N ARG A 152 -5.18 29.54 -8.37
CA ARG A 152 -5.68 29.77 -9.73
C ARG A 152 -4.99 28.80 -10.70
N LEU A 153 -5.79 28.13 -11.52
CA LEU A 153 -5.35 27.25 -12.60
C LEU A 153 -4.47 28.05 -13.59
N GLN A 154 -3.18 27.74 -13.62
CA GLN A 154 -2.27 28.26 -14.64
C GLN A 154 -2.38 27.36 -15.87
N ALA A 155 -2.86 27.94 -16.96
CA ALA A 155 -3.11 27.27 -18.23
C ALA A 155 -1.80 26.80 -18.89
N ASN A 156 -1.81 25.56 -19.38
CA ASN A 156 -0.83 25.07 -20.35
C ASN A 156 -1.19 25.61 -21.75
N PRO A 157 -0.22 25.72 -22.69
CA PRO A 157 -0.40 26.48 -23.91
C PRO A 157 -1.34 25.77 -24.89
N THR A 158 -2.11 26.62 -25.55
CA THR A 158 -3.17 26.38 -26.54
C THR A 158 -2.75 25.44 -27.68
N PRO A 159 -3.55 24.42 -28.04
CA PRO A 159 -3.59 23.93 -29.41
C PRO A 159 -4.46 24.89 -30.22
N THR A 160 -3.84 25.48 -31.24
CA THR A 160 -4.50 26.32 -32.23
C THR A 160 -5.45 25.47 -33.07
N GLY A 161 -6.74 25.78 -32.95
CA GLY A 161 -7.68 25.70 -34.07
C GLY A 161 -8.32 24.34 -34.39
N GLY A 162 -9.63 24.28 -34.22
CA GLY A 162 -10.51 23.56 -35.15
C GLY A 162 -11.31 22.39 -34.57
N GLY A 163 -12.60 22.63 -34.35
CA GLY A 163 -13.64 21.60 -34.44
C GLY A 163 -13.85 20.74 -33.19
N ALA A 164 -15.05 20.82 -32.61
CA ALA A 164 -15.53 19.86 -31.65
C ALA A 164 -15.69 18.48 -32.32
N ALA A 165 -14.68 17.63 -32.20
CA ALA A 165 -14.82 16.19 -32.40
C ALA A 165 -15.16 15.57 -31.04
N GLY A 166 -16.23 14.76 -31.00
CA GLY A 166 -16.54 13.93 -29.84
C GLY A 166 -15.39 12.97 -29.50
N PRO A 167 -15.46 12.26 -28.35
CA PRO A 167 -14.39 11.36 -27.92
C PRO A 167 -14.03 10.39 -29.04
N ASP A 168 -12.74 10.34 -29.38
CA ASP A 168 -12.23 9.52 -30.48
C ASP A 168 -12.55 8.04 -30.23
N ALA A 169 -12.80 7.29 -31.31
CA ALA A 169 -13.16 5.87 -31.21
C ALA A 169 -12.12 5.03 -30.43
N GLN A 170 -10.87 5.48 -30.37
CA GLN A 170 -9.81 4.86 -29.58
C GLN A 170 -10.00 5.05 -28.07
N ASP A 171 -10.45 6.22 -27.62
CA ASP A 171 -10.72 6.49 -26.20
C ASP A 171 -11.95 5.71 -25.73
N VAL A 172 -12.96 5.60 -26.59
CA VAL A 172 -14.15 4.78 -26.32
C VAL A 172 -13.81 3.29 -26.29
N GLN A 173 -12.91 2.81 -27.17
CA GLN A 173 -12.46 1.41 -27.16
C GLN A 173 -11.61 1.08 -25.94
N GLN A 174 -10.71 1.96 -25.52
CA GLN A 174 -9.92 1.78 -24.29
C GLN A 174 -10.81 1.79 -23.05
N LEU A 175 -11.82 2.66 -23.02
CA LEU A 175 -12.81 2.67 -21.95
C LEU A 175 -13.66 1.39 -21.95
N LEU A 176 -14.08 0.90 -23.12
CA LEU A 176 -14.82 -0.35 -23.26
C LEU A 176 -13.97 -1.57 -22.88
N GLU A 177 -12.69 -1.60 -23.23
CA GLU A 177 -11.74 -2.64 -22.78
C GLU A 177 -11.53 -2.60 -21.27
N TRP A 178 -11.49 -1.41 -20.68
CA TRP A 178 -11.39 -1.24 -19.23
C TRP A 178 -12.68 -1.67 -18.51
N ILE A 179 -13.85 -1.35 -19.07
CA ILE A 179 -15.16 -1.75 -18.55
C ILE A 179 -15.40 -3.26 -18.70
N ASN A 180 -14.96 -3.87 -19.81
CA ASN A 180 -15.13 -5.32 -20.07
C ASN A 180 -14.18 -6.21 -19.26
N LYS A 181 -13.14 -5.64 -18.63
CA LYS A 181 -12.35 -6.38 -17.64
C LYS A 181 -13.17 -6.48 -16.36
N THR A 182 -13.62 -7.70 -16.04
CA THR A 182 -14.49 -8.06 -14.91
C THR A 182 -14.04 -7.50 -13.56
N ASP A 183 -12.74 -7.22 -13.40
CA ASP A 183 -12.17 -6.70 -12.16
C ASP A 183 -12.11 -5.16 -12.08
N GLY A 184 -12.14 -4.44 -13.21
CA GLY A 184 -11.87 -3.00 -13.24
C GLY A 184 -12.98 -2.17 -12.63
N LEU A 185 -14.21 -2.38 -13.13
CA LEU A 185 -15.36 -1.57 -12.71
C LEU A 185 -15.85 -1.95 -11.31
N VAL A 186 -15.79 -3.23 -10.94
CA VAL A 186 -16.18 -3.72 -9.61
C VAL A 186 -15.19 -3.25 -8.54
N ALA A 187 -13.87 -3.34 -8.79
CA ALA A 187 -12.86 -2.82 -7.87
C ALA A 187 -12.94 -1.30 -7.73
N TYR A 188 -13.25 -0.59 -8.81
CA TYR A 188 -13.40 0.87 -8.77
C TYR A 188 -14.67 1.32 -8.01
N ILE A 189 -15.77 0.58 -8.14
CA ILE A 189 -16.99 0.80 -7.34
C ILE A 189 -16.72 0.50 -5.86
N GLN A 190 -16.04 -0.60 -5.55
CA GLN A 190 -15.64 -0.94 -4.18
C GLN A 190 -14.70 0.11 -3.59
N TYR A 191 -13.75 0.63 -4.37
CA TYR A 191 -12.87 1.72 -3.97
C TYR A 191 -13.64 3.02 -3.67
N CYS A 192 -14.63 3.37 -4.50
CA CYS A 192 -15.45 4.56 -4.27
C CYS A 192 -16.36 4.41 -3.05
N LEU A 193 -16.87 3.21 -2.77
CA LEU A 193 -17.68 2.90 -1.59
C LEU A 193 -16.84 2.90 -0.31
N GLN A 194 -15.62 2.35 -0.33
CA GLN A 194 -14.74 2.30 0.84
C GLN A 194 -14.22 3.68 1.26
N ASN A 195 -14.02 4.59 0.30
CA ASN A 195 -13.57 5.95 0.59
C ASN A 195 -14.70 6.94 0.93
N ASN A 196 -15.97 6.48 0.91
CA ASN A 196 -17.16 7.28 1.19
C ASN A 196 -17.18 8.65 0.47
N ASP A 197 -16.70 8.67 -0.77
CA ASP A 197 -16.47 9.91 -1.51
C ASP A 197 -17.78 10.35 -2.20
N ALA A 198 -18.55 11.19 -1.51
CA ALA A 198 -19.91 11.60 -1.90
C ALA A 198 -19.98 12.22 -3.31
N ASN A 199 -18.91 12.88 -3.77
CA ASN A 199 -18.84 13.48 -5.10
C ASN A 199 -18.76 12.43 -6.21
N ARG A 200 -17.99 11.37 -5.99
CA ARG A 200 -17.84 10.26 -6.96
C ARG A 200 -19.09 9.39 -7.00
N ILE A 201 -19.69 9.13 -5.83
CA ILE A 201 -20.98 8.43 -5.73
C ILE A 201 -22.07 9.24 -6.46
N GLY A 202 -22.08 10.56 -6.32
CA GLY A 202 -22.99 11.46 -7.03
C GLY A 202 -22.78 11.49 -8.55
N ALA A 203 -21.53 11.42 -9.02
CA ALA A 203 -21.21 11.32 -10.45
C ALA A 203 -21.65 9.97 -11.04
N PHE A 204 -21.43 8.87 -10.32
CA PHE A 204 -21.91 7.53 -10.71
C PHE A 204 -23.44 7.46 -10.78
N ALA A 205 -24.14 8.03 -9.80
CA ALA A 205 -25.60 8.06 -9.79
C ALA A 205 -26.19 8.90 -10.95
N ARG A 206 -25.47 9.94 -11.41
CA ARG A 206 -25.85 10.71 -12.60
C ARG A 206 -25.61 9.90 -13.87
N PHE A 207 -24.43 9.28 -13.99
CA PHE A 207 -24.09 8.42 -15.13
C PHE A 207 -25.07 7.26 -15.31
N TYR A 208 -25.46 6.61 -14.22
CA TYR A 208 -26.45 5.53 -14.23
C TYR A 208 -27.85 6.03 -14.62
N ARG A 209 -28.25 7.24 -14.19
CA ARG A 209 -29.51 7.87 -14.60
C ARG A 209 -29.53 8.19 -16.09
N SER A 210 -28.43 8.71 -16.64
CA SER A 210 -28.30 9.00 -18.07
C SER A 210 -28.25 7.74 -18.93
N LEU A 211 -27.59 6.67 -18.48
CA LEU A 211 -27.63 5.36 -19.15
C LEU A 211 -29.04 4.78 -19.17
N ARG A 212 -29.78 4.89 -18.06
CA ARG A 212 -31.17 4.42 -17.96
C ARG A 212 -32.15 5.21 -18.84
N GLN A 213 -31.90 6.50 -19.06
CA GLN A 213 -32.69 7.33 -19.98
C GLN A 213 -32.33 7.13 -21.46
N ALA A 214 -31.15 6.58 -21.77
CA ALA A 214 -30.71 6.32 -23.14
C ALA A 214 -31.05 4.90 -23.63
N LEU A 215 -31.24 3.95 -22.70
CA LEU A 215 -31.50 2.53 -22.98
C LEU A 215 -32.92 2.06 -22.62
N GLY A 216 -33.79 2.96 -22.16
CA GLY A 216 -35.22 2.76 -21.95
C GLY A 216 -36.00 3.92 -22.52
#